data_AF-A0A7Y3NCK8-F1
#
_entry.id   AF-A0A7Y3NCK8-F1
#
_cell.length_a   1.000
_cell.length_b   1.000
_cell.length_c   1.000
_cell.angle_alpha   90.00
_cell.angle_beta   90.00
_cell.angle_gamma   90.00
#
_symmetry.space_group_name_H-M   'P 1'
#
loop_
_entity.id
_entity.type
_entity.pdbx_description
1 polymer ?
#
loop_
_entity_poly.entity_id
_entity_poly.type
_entity_poly.pdbx_seq_one_letter_code
_entity_poly.pdbx_strand_id
1 'polypeptide(L)'
;PEEREYLVSQRGPLAHRLAQATGLTAELRAEGLALVDADGELSDKHLPAVGTEAHATLLVAEHLARTARATPGRIHSLHELAGYLRNAADRYGRFWRKDAREAGAEVALAMEAVSRLEALRLVRCLEQGVQARPALHRYAIAEPLS
;
A
#
# COMPACT_ATOMS: atom_id res chain seq x y z
N PRO A 1 21.11 31.91 -5.93
CA PRO A 1 20.28 32.84 -5.12
C PRO A 1 18.99 33.24 -5.85
N GLU A 2 19.10 33.69 -7.11
CA GLU A 2 17.95 34.05 -7.97
C GLU A 2 16.99 32.89 -8.28
N GLU A 3 17.48 31.65 -8.42
CA GLU A 3 16.64 30.48 -8.69
C GLU A 3 15.66 30.15 -7.56
N ARG A 4 16.03 30.45 -6.29
CA ARG A 4 15.16 30.22 -5.12
C ARG A 4 14.04 31.26 -5.04
N GLU A 5 14.33 32.52 -5.36
CA GLU A 5 13.31 33.59 -5.40
C GLU A 5 12.35 33.42 -6.57
N TYR A 6 12.84 32.96 -7.73
CA TYR A 6 11.99 32.58 -8.87
C TYR A 6 11.07 31.39 -8.56
N LEU A 7 11.57 30.39 -7.83
CA LEU A 7 10.76 29.27 -7.35
C LEU A 7 9.69 29.71 -6.36
N VAL A 8 9.94 30.74 -5.53
CA VAL A 8 8.95 31.28 -4.58
C VAL A 8 7.85 32.09 -5.29
N SER A 9 8.17 32.85 -6.33
CA SER A 9 7.19 33.68 -7.06
C SER A 9 6.27 32.87 -7.99
N GLN A 10 6.71 31.68 -8.46
CA GLN A 10 5.93 30.78 -9.32
C GLN A 10 5.01 29.81 -8.56
N ARG A 11 5.03 29.80 -7.21
CA ARG A 11 4.30 28.82 -6.39
C ARG A 11 2.78 28.91 -6.58
N GLY A 12 2.23 30.11 -6.61
CA GLY A 12 0.80 30.34 -6.83
C GLY A 12 0.33 29.86 -8.22
N PRO A 13 0.97 30.32 -9.32
CA PRO A 13 0.61 29.89 -10.68
C PRO A 13 0.81 28.38 -10.95
N LEU A 14 1.81 27.74 -10.35
CA LEU A 14 2.01 26.29 -10.46
C LEU A 14 0.97 25.52 -9.64
N ALA A 15 0.69 25.97 -8.42
CA ALA A 15 -0.34 25.40 -7.56
C ALA A 15 -1.73 25.42 -8.22
N HIS A 16 -2.08 26.54 -8.86
CA HIS A 16 -3.35 26.70 -9.55
C HIS A 16 -3.45 25.78 -10.77
N ARG A 17 -2.39 25.65 -11.58
CA ARG A 17 -2.37 24.75 -12.74
C ARG A 17 -2.46 23.28 -12.34
N LEU A 18 -1.77 22.89 -11.27
CA LEU A 18 -1.84 21.54 -10.73
C LEU A 18 -3.23 21.23 -10.20
N ALA A 19 -3.83 22.13 -9.42
CA ALA A 19 -5.19 21.98 -8.92
C ALA A 19 -6.23 21.82 -10.04
N GLN A 20 -6.15 22.65 -11.09
CA GLN A 20 -7.04 22.52 -12.24
C GLN A 20 -6.85 21.21 -13.03
N ALA A 21 -5.61 20.74 -13.15
CA ALA A 21 -5.32 19.52 -13.91
C ALA A 21 -5.72 18.24 -13.16
N THR A 22 -5.72 18.26 -11.83
CA THR A 22 -5.98 17.08 -10.99
C THR A 22 -7.34 17.07 -10.31
N GLY A 23 -8.03 18.21 -10.27
CA GLY A 23 -9.25 18.38 -9.45
C GLY A 23 -8.97 18.48 -7.94
N LEU A 24 -7.69 18.51 -7.52
CA LEU A 24 -7.28 18.56 -6.13
C LEU A 24 -7.16 20.01 -5.63
N THR A 25 -7.38 20.22 -4.33
CA THR A 25 -7.18 21.52 -3.70
C THR A 25 -5.71 21.74 -3.38
N ALA A 26 -5.13 22.84 -3.86
CA ALA A 26 -3.76 23.20 -3.54
C ALA A 26 -3.65 23.93 -2.18
N GLU A 27 -2.73 23.47 -1.33
CA GLU A 27 -2.40 24.10 -0.05
C GLU A 27 -0.93 24.57 -0.05
N LEU A 28 -0.72 25.87 0.14
CA LEU A 28 0.62 26.46 0.25
C LEU A 28 1.09 26.41 1.72
N ARG A 29 2.20 25.72 1.97
CA ARG A 29 2.82 25.61 3.29
C ARG A 29 4.19 26.27 3.34
N ALA A 30 4.73 26.50 4.53
CA ALA A 30 6.07 27.09 4.67
C ALA A 30 7.15 26.21 3.99
N GLU A 31 6.96 24.89 4.02
CA GLU A 31 7.84 23.87 3.46
C GLU A 31 7.60 23.55 1.98
N GLY A 32 6.48 23.98 1.37
CA GLY A 32 6.20 23.62 -0.02
C GLY A 32 4.73 23.74 -0.44
N LEU A 33 4.34 22.95 -1.43
CA LEU A 33 2.98 22.86 -1.97
C LEU A 33 2.45 21.45 -1.70
N ALA A 34 1.26 21.33 -1.14
CA ALA A 34 0.51 20.08 -1.05
C ALA A 34 -0.72 20.13 -1.96
N LEU A 35 -1.14 18.98 -2.51
CA LEU A 35 -2.41 18.81 -3.20
C LEU A 35 -3.27 17.87 -2.36
N VAL A 36 -4.46 18.32 -2.00
CA VAL A 36 -5.37 17.66 -1.07
C VAL A 36 -6.66 17.31 -1.81
N ASP A 37 -7.08 16.07 -1.68
CA ASP A 37 -8.39 15.63 -2.14
C ASP A 37 -9.44 15.98 -1.06
N ALA A 38 -10.14 17.09 -1.25
CA ALA A 38 -11.11 17.59 -0.26
C ALA A 38 -12.42 16.79 -0.27
N ASP A 39 -12.75 16.17 -1.40
CA ASP A 39 -14.01 15.44 -1.61
C ASP A 39 -13.88 13.94 -1.30
N GLY A 40 -12.64 13.44 -1.14
CA GLY A 40 -12.36 12.05 -0.77
C GLY A 40 -12.59 11.05 -1.91
N GLU A 41 -12.76 11.51 -3.15
CA GLU A 41 -12.97 10.66 -4.33
C GLU A 41 -11.66 10.00 -4.84
N LEU A 42 -10.52 10.58 -4.50
CA LEU A 42 -9.16 10.06 -4.71
C LEU A 42 -8.61 9.39 -3.45
N SER A 43 -9.47 9.05 -2.48
CA SER A 43 -9.13 8.35 -1.25
C SER A 43 -8.23 7.15 -1.52
N ASP A 44 -6.94 7.40 -1.38
CA ASP A 44 -5.92 6.39 -1.15
C ASP A 44 -6.46 5.48 -0.06
N LYS A 45 -6.57 4.18 -0.37
CA LYS A 45 -6.92 3.15 0.61
C LYS A 45 -5.90 3.23 1.76
N HIS A 46 -6.24 3.91 2.85
CA HIS A 46 -5.32 4.11 3.96
C HIS A 46 -4.96 2.77 4.60
N LEU A 47 -3.67 2.60 4.89
CA LEU A 47 -3.14 1.63 5.82
C LEU A 47 -2.53 2.42 6.99
N PRO A 48 -2.94 2.21 8.26
CA PRO A 48 -3.73 1.10 8.78
C PRO A 48 -5.24 1.30 8.64
N ALA A 49 -5.91 0.32 8.04
CA ALA A 49 -7.35 0.12 8.16
C ALA A 49 -7.63 -0.90 9.28
N VAL A 50 -8.82 -0.87 9.86
CA VAL A 50 -9.27 -1.84 10.88
C VAL A 50 -10.07 -2.95 10.19
N GLY A 51 -9.91 -4.21 10.63
CA GLY A 51 -10.67 -5.34 10.11
C GLY A 51 -9.81 -6.43 9.48
N THR A 52 -10.48 -7.49 9.02
CA THR A 52 -9.82 -8.71 8.52
C THR A 52 -8.97 -8.46 7.28
N GLU A 53 -9.51 -7.72 6.31
CA GLU A 53 -8.85 -7.40 5.05
C GLU A 53 -7.62 -6.54 5.27
N ALA A 54 -7.71 -5.57 6.17
CA ALA A 54 -6.60 -4.69 6.48
C ALA A 54 -5.45 -5.45 7.15
N HIS A 55 -5.78 -6.32 8.11
CA HIS A 55 -4.79 -7.17 8.75
C HIS A 55 -4.19 -8.19 7.78
N ALA A 56 -5.01 -8.83 6.93
CA ALA A 56 -4.53 -9.73 5.89
C ALA A 56 -3.61 -9.02 4.89
N THR A 57 -3.95 -7.78 4.51
CA THR A 57 -3.11 -6.93 3.64
C THR A 57 -1.74 -6.67 4.27
N LEU A 58 -1.70 -6.35 5.57
CA LEU A 58 -0.45 -6.15 6.31
C LEU A 58 0.39 -7.42 6.37
N LEU A 59 -0.23 -8.56 6.67
CA LEU A 59 0.46 -9.85 6.75
C LEU A 59 1.06 -10.24 5.38
N VAL A 60 0.31 -10.06 4.29
CA VAL A 60 0.81 -10.30 2.93
C VAL A 60 1.93 -9.32 2.59
N ALA A 61 1.80 -8.04 2.93
CA ALA A 61 2.84 -7.03 2.71
C ALA A 61 4.15 -7.40 3.43
N GLU A 62 4.06 -7.78 4.70
CA GLU A 62 5.21 -8.20 5.51
C GLU A 62 5.87 -9.45 4.94
N HIS A 63 5.06 -10.47 4.58
CA HIS A 63 5.55 -11.70 3.98
C HIS A 63 6.34 -11.43 2.69
N LEU A 64 5.74 -10.68 1.76
CA LEU A 64 6.36 -10.30 0.50
C LEU A 64 7.62 -9.45 0.71
N ALA A 65 7.60 -8.48 1.64
CA ALA A 65 8.76 -7.64 1.94
C ALA A 65 9.93 -8.45 2.51
N ARG A 66 9.65 -9.39 3.42
CA ARG A 66 10.65 -10.29 4.01
C ARG A 66 11.25 -11.20 2.94
N THR A 67 10.42 -11.78 2.08
CA THR A 67 10.91 -12.61 0.99
C THR A 67 11.69 -11.80 -0.04
N ALA A 68 11.26 -10.58 -0.38
CA ALA A 68 11.98 -9.72 -1.32
C ALA A 68 13.39 -9.34 -0.84
N ARG A 69 13.61 -9.23 0.47
CA ARG A 69 14.95 -9.08 1.04
C ARG A 69 15.83 -10.32 0.84
N ALA A 70 15.27 -11.50 1.09
CA ALA A 70 16.01 -12.76 0.98
C ALA A 70 16.24 -13.17 -0.49
N THR A 71 15.29 -12.86 -1.37
CA THR A 71 15.29 -13.24 -2.79
C THR A 71 14.63 -12.12 -3.62
N PRO A 72 15.41 -11.08 -3.99
CA PRO A 72 14.89 -9.97 -4.79
C PRO A 72 14.28 -10.43 -6.11
N GLY A 73 13.14 -9.84 -6.47
CA GLY A 73 12.46 -10.13 -7.73
C GLY A 73 11.68 -11.45 -7.76
N ARG A 74 11.64 -12.21 -6.65
CA ARG A 74 10.80 -13.41 -6.55
C ARG A 74 9.33 -13.08 -6.84
N ILE A 75 8.69 -13.96 -7.61
CA ILE A 75 7.28 -13.89 -7.96
C ILE A 75 6.53 -14.92 -7.11
N HIS A 76 5.42 -14.49 -6.52
CA HIS A 76 4.56 -15.32 -5.69
C HIS A 76 3.24 -15.61 -6.41
N SER A 77 2.80 -16.86 -6.40
CA SER A 77 1.48 -17.20 -6.90
C SER A 77 0.40 -16.74 -5.92
N LEU A 78 -0.81 -16.47 -6.41
CA LEU A 78 -1.95 -16.20 -5.53
C LEU A 78 -2.25 -17.38 -4.60
N HIS A 79 -2.04 -18.61 -5.07
CA HIS A 79 -2.21 -19.83 -4.27
C HIS A 79 -1.25 -19.89 -3.09
N GLU A 80 0.01 -19.47 -3.27
CA GLU A 80 0.99 -19.38 -2.19
C GLU A 80 0.57 -18.36 -1.13
N LEU A 81 0.08 -17.19 -1.55
CA LEU A 81 -0.38 -16.14 -0.64
C LEU A 81 -1.65 -16.55 0.11
N ALA A 82 -2.56 -17.25 -0.57
CA ALA A 82 -3.74 -17.85 0.05
C ALA A 82 -3.35 -18.89 1.11
N GLY A 83 -2.43 -19.80 0.78
CA GLY A 83 -1.90 -20.78 1.74
C GLY A 83 -1.22 -20.13 2.94
N TYR A 84 -0.47 -19.04 2.72
CA TYR A 84 0.09 -18.22 3.80
C TYR A 84 -1.01 -17.63 4.71
N LEU A 85 -2.07 -17.04 4.12
CA LEU A 85 -3.17 -16.46 4.89
C LEU A 85 -3.98 -17.51 5.66
N ARG A 86 -4.15 -18.72 5.11
CA ARG A 86 -4.75 -19.84 5.84
C ARG A 86 -3.95 -20.17 7.11
N ASN A 87 -2.62 -20.28 7.01
CA ASN A 87 -1.76 -20.50 8.17
C ASN A 87 -1.72 -19.29 9.14
N ALA A 88 -1.93 -18.08 8.62
CA ALA A 88 -2.01 -16.87 9.43
C ALA A 88 -3.33 -16.81 10.21
N ALA A 89 -4.43 -17.33 9.66
CA ALA A 89 -5.73 -17.42 10.33
C ALA A 89 -5.64 -18.27 11.61
N ASP A 90 -4.80 -19.30 11.65
CA ASP A 90 -4.59 -20.10 12.87
C ASP A 90 -4.00 -19.26 14.03
N ARG A 91 -3.14 -18.27 13.71
CA ARG A 91 -2.48 -17.40 14.70
C ARG A 91 -3.27 -16.13 15.02
N TYR A 92 -3.83 -15.50 14.00
CA TYR A 92 -4.41 -14.16 14.09
C TYR A 92 -5.93 -14.13 13.89
N GLY A 93 -6.53 -15.25 13.49
CA GLY A 93 -7.94 -15.35 13.10
C GLY A 93 -8.91 -15.07 14.24
N ARG A 94 -8.49 -15.09 15.51
CA ARG A 94 -9.34 -14.62 16.62
C ARG A 94 -9.86 -13.19 16.43
N PHE A 95 -9.13 -12.36 15.67
CA PHE A 95 -9.48 -10.99 15.34
C PHE A 95 -10.16 -10.84 13.98
N TRP A 96 -10.39 -11.95 13.28
CA TRP A 96 -10.98 -11.97 11.95
C TRP A 96 -12.46 -12.29 12.03
N ARG A 97 -13.22 -11.78 11.05
CA ARG A 97 -14.62 -12.16 10.88
C ARG A 97 -14.74 -13.68 10.70
N LYS A 98 -15.89 -14.23 11.07
CA LYS A 98 -16.15 -15.67 11.00
C LYS A 98 -15.94 -16.22 9.59
N ASP A 99 -16.54 -15.59 8.59
CA ASP A 99 -16.53 -16.06 7.20
C ASP A 99 -15.12 -16.03 6.58
N ALA A 100 -14.24 -15.12 7.02
CA ALA A 100 -12.85 -15.05 6.56
C ALA A 100 -11.96 -16.17 7.12
N ARG A 101 -12.47 -16.97 8.07
CA ARG A 101 -11.79 -18.14 8.63
C ARG A 101 -12.29 -19.46 8.05
N GLU A 102 -13.31 -19.42 7.22
CA GLU A 102 -13.84 -20.63 6.59
C GLU A 102 -12.86 -21.15 5.54
N ALA A 103 -12.84 -22.47 5.36
CA ALA A 103 -11.97 -23.10 4.38
C ALA A 103 -12.29 -22.57 2.96
N GLY A 104 -11.30 -22.01 2.28
CA GLY A 104 -11.43 -21.43 0.95
C GLY A 104 -11.55 -19.91 0.96
N ALA A 105 -11.91 -19.29 2.10
CA ALA A 105 -12.02 -17.84 2.22
C ALA A 105 -10.67 -17.13 2.05
N GLU A 106 -9.55 -17.83 2.30
CA GLU A 106 -8.21 -17.30 2.12
C GLU A 106 -7.90 -16.88 0.68
N VAL A 107 -8.58 -17.49 -0.31
CA VAL A 107 -8.38 -17.16 -1.73
C VAL A 107 -8.90 -15.76 -2.01
N ALA A 108 -10.16 -15.50 -1.63
CA ALA A 108 -10.76 -14.17 -1.78
C ALA A 108 -10.00 -13.13 -0.95
N LEU A 109 -9.56 -13.50 0.26
CA LEU A 109 -8.78 -12.63 1.12
C LEU A 109 -7.40 -12.27 0.53
N ALA A 110 -6.73 -13.23 -0.11
CA ALA A 110 -5.48 -13.00 -0.82
C ALA A 110 -5.67 -12.08 -2.04
N MET A 111 -6.75 -12.28 -2.81
CA MET A 111 -7.07 -11.42 -3.96
C MET A 111 -7.29 -9.98 -3.53
N GLU A 112 -8.08 -9.77 -2.46
CA GLU A 112 -8.35 -8.44 -1.91
C GLU A 112 -7.07 -7.78 -1.38
N ALA A 113 -6.24 -8.54 -0.65
CA ALA A 113 -4.96 -8.05 -0.16
C ALA A 113 -4.03 -7.63 -1.31
N VAL A 114 -3.89 -8.46 -2.36
CA VAL A 114 -3.08 -8.15 -3.54
C VAL A 114 -3.62 -6.92 -4.27
N SER A 115 -4.94 -6.84 -4.49
CA SER A 115 -5.59 -5.69 -5.13
C SER A 115 -5.30 -4.38 -4.38
N ARG A 116 -5.35 -4.41 -3.04
CA ARG A 116 -4.99 -3.24 -2.21
C ARG A 116 -3.52 -2.87 -2.35
N LEU A 117 -2.60 -3.84 -2.28
CA LEU A 117 -1.17 -3.58 -2.42
C LEU A 117 -0.81 -3.08 -3.82
N GLU A 118 -1.52 -3.54 -4.85
CA GLU A 118 -1.36 -3.08 -6.22
C GLU A 118 -1.86 -1.64 -6.38
N ALA A 119 -3.04 -1.31 -5.84
CA ALA A 119 -3.57 0.06 -5.81
C ALA A 119 -2.60 1.03 -5.10
N LEU A 120 -1.94 0.58 -4.03
CA LEU A 120 -0.90 1.33 -3.31
C LEU A 120 0.47 1.34 -4.02
N ARG A 121 0.59 0.70 -5.18
CA ARG A 121 1.83 0.58 -5.96
C ARG A 121 2.97 -0.07 -5.18
N LEU A 122 2.65 -0.99 -4.28
CA LEU A 122 3.61 -1.75 -3.48
C LEU A 122 3.95 -3.12 -4.08
N VAL A 123 3.08 -3.65 -4.93
CA VAL A 123 3.33 -4.85 -5.73
C VAL A 123 3.08 -4.57 -7.21
N ARG A 124 3.48 -5.51 -8.06
CA ARG A 124 3.14 -5.57 -9.48
C ARG A 124 2.49 -6.93 -9.73
N CYS A 125 1.29 -6.93 -10.31
CA CYS A 125 0.67 -8.14 -10.82
C CYS A 125 1.19 -8.42 -12.24
N LEU A 126 1.66 -9.64 -12.45
CA LEU A 126 2.17 -10.19 -13.70
C LEU A 126 1.34 -11.43 -14.06
N GLU A 127 1.42 -11.92 -15.29
CA GLU A 127 0.71 -13.13 -15.71
C GLU A 127 1.07 -14.34 -14.83
N GLN A 128 2.33 -14.42 -14.42
CA GLN A 128 2.87 -15.50 -13.59
C GLN A 128 2.68 -15.30 -12.07
N GLY A 129 2.15 -14.15 -11.62
CA GLY A 129 1.89 -13.90 -10.20
C GLY A 129 2.25 -12.49 -9.73
N VAL A 130 2.50 -12.35 -8.43
CA VAL A 130 2.70 -11.08 -7.74
C VAL A 130 4.17 -10.87 -7.42
N GLN A 131 4.72 -9.72 -7.79
CA GLN A 131 6.10 -9.33 -7.48
C GLN A 131 6.11 -8.10 -6.56
N ALA A 132 6.92 -8.15 -5.50
CA ALA A 132 7.12 -7.02 -4.60
C ALA A 132 7.86 -5.86 -5.29
N ARG A 133 7.49 -4.61 -5.00
CA ARG A 133 8.24 -3.41 -5.41
C ARG A 133 9.14 -2.92 -4.29
N PRO A 134 10.22 -2.16 -4.58
CA PRO A 134 11.12 -1.65 -3.54
C PRO A 134 10.42 -0.85 -2.43
N ALA A 135 9.33 -0.16 -2.73
CA ALA A 135 8.54 0.60 -1.76
C ALA A 135 7.92 -0.28 -0.66
N LEU A 136 7.67 -1.57 -0.94
CA LEU A 136 7.10 -2.52 0.01
C LEU A 136 8.04 -2.81 1.20
N HIS A 137 9.35 -2.56 1.05
CA HIS A 137 10.32 -2.77 2.13
C HIS A 137 10.03 -1.93 3.39
N ARG A 138 9.25 -0.84 3.29
CA ARG A 138 8.82 -0.03 4.44
C ARG A 138 7.89 -0.77 5.40
N TYR A 139 7.19 -1.79 4.92
CA TYR A 139 6.23 -2.57 5.71
C TYR A 139 6.84 -3.82 6.33
N ALA A 140 8.14 -4.01 6.13
CA ALA A 140 8.82 -5.04 6.85
C ALA A 140 9.07 -4.64 8.29
N ILE A 141 8.69 -5.53 9.18
CA ILE A 141 9.13 -5.48 10.55
C ILE A 141 10.63 -5.80 10.55
N ALA A 142 11.44 -4.83 10.96
CA ALA A 142 12.82 -5.10 11.35
C ALA A 142 12.77 -5.81 12.70
N GLU A 143 13.53 -6.89 12.85
CA GLU A 143 13.74 -7.50 14.16
C GLU A 143 14.32 -6.42 15.09
N PRO A 144 13.75 -6.22 16.30
CA PRO A 144 14.30 -5.25 17.23
C PRO A 144 15.77 -5.63 17.50
N LEU A 145 16.67 -4.67 17.32
CA LEU A 145 18.06 -4.80 17.72
C LEU A 145 18.07 -5.23 19.20
N SER A 146 18.46 -6.48 19.45
CA SER A 146 18.69 -7.02 20.80
C SER A 146 19.99 -6.49 21.36
#